data_AF-A0A3S0TVI8-F1
#
_entry.id   AF-A0A3S0TVI8-F1
#
_cell.length_a   1.000
_cell.length_b   1.000
_cell.length_c   1.000
_cell.angle_alpha   90.00
_cell.angle_beta   90.00
_cell.angle_gamma   90.00
#
_symmetry.space_group_name_H-M   'P 1'
#
loop_
_entity.id
_entity.type
_entity.pdbx_description
1 polymer ?
#
loop_
_entity_poly.entity_id
_entity_poly.type
_entity_poly.pdbx_seq_one_letter_code
_entity_poly.pdbx_strand_id
1 'polypeptide(L)'
;MKIKWIGTSVACGLLAVGLQFPLNGEPVKAENANTITRTADIYSGTRYSEGGNTPSEGFGSAGFVQYVFKEANGFDLPLRSSDQWSWGDEVSKENLKPGDVLFFKDLTSGRLTTTAIYKGDGKMIYSSVSKGVTTISFQSSVYWNKRFYGAKRIAEPLKVDLSNPLINKAISYLGVPYQEGGKTPAGFDCSGFTKYIYEQVLGIYLPETPEQQWDVGEAVQLGNLAVGDLVFFKDTHRPGISHVGIYAGDNQIINATRIGGANQVTVSYLSNSYLQEKFAGAKRFTHLKLDMENPVVETAVKLIGTPYNKGGTNPTAGFDTGGFVQYVLKQSSGISLPRYGREQIKVGKDINESDLLPGDLVFFQTTSIVPAIYAGKGQVLLVSGNEGVRVVHYKVNRYWGEKFIKARRIL
;
A
#
# COMPACT_ATOMS: atom_id res chain seq x y z
N MET A 1 -8.31 47.20 -56.38
CA MET A 1 -7.67 47.95 -55.27
C MET A 1 -7.53 47.01 -54.08
N LYS A 2 -6.29 46.75 -53.67
CA LYS A 2 -5.90 45.92 -52.52
C LYS A 2 -6.18 46.70 -51.22
N ILE A 3 -6.53 45.99 -50.15
CA ILE A 3 -5.87 46.05 -48.83
C ILE A 3 -6.17 44.74 -48.10
N LYS A 4 -5.11 43.98 -47.84
CA LYS A 4 -5.04 42.83 -46.92
C LYS A 4 -4.45 43.36 -45.62
N TRP A 5 -5.09 43.13 -44.48
CA TRP A 5 -4.49 43.36 -43.16
C TRP A 5 -3.83 42.08 -42.68
N ILE A 6 -2.52 42.16 -42.44
CA ILE A 6 -1.68 41.15 -41.81
C ILE A 6 -1.52 41.61 -40.36
N GLY A 7 -1.98 40.81 -39.40
CA GLY A 7 -1.72 41.02 -37.98
C GLY A 7 -0.32 40.51 -37.64
N THR A 8 0.60 41.44 -37.37
CA THR A 8 1.90 41.17 -36.75
C THR A 8 1.74 41.11 -35.24
N SER A 9 2.20 40.01 -34.65
CA SER A 9 2.29 39.81 -33.21
C SER A 9 3.24 40.81 -32.56
N VAL A 10 2.79 41.47 -31.49
CA VAL A 10 3.63 42.23 -30.57
C VAL A 10 4.09 41.29 -29.46
N ALA A 11 5.41 41.22 -29.30
CA ALA A 11 6.10 40.48 -28.25
C ALA A 11 5.86 41.11 -26.86
N CYS A 12 5.60 40.27 -25.87
CA CYS A 12 5.76 40.61 -24.45
C CYS A 12 6.78 39.62 -23.87
N GLY A 13 7.93 40.13 -23.46
CA GLY A 13 9.06 39.35 -22.97
C GLY A 13 8.85 38.82 -21.56
N LEU A 14 9.17 37.55 -21.36
CA LEU A 14 9.42 36.95 -20.06
C LEU A 14 10.87 36.44 -20.06
N LEU A 15 11.69 37.07 -19.22
CA LEU A 15 13.07 36.70 -18.94
C LEU A 15 13.12 35.32 -18.28
N ALA A 16 13.59 34.31 -19.02
CA ALA A 16 14.07 33.06 -18.45
C ALA A 16 15.60 33.12 -18.40
N VAL A 17 16.16 33.33 -17.21
CA VAL A 17 17.60 33.19 -16.97
C VAL A 17 17.87 31.70 -16.77
N GLY A 18 18.38 31.07 -17.83
CA GLY A 18 18.98 29.74 -17.76
C GLY A 18 20.35 29.81 -17.06
N LEU A 19 20.52 29.05 -16.00
CA LEU A 19 21.85 28.74 -15.46
C LEU A 19 22.30 27.40 -16.05
N GLN A 20 23.31 27.50 -16.90
CA GLN A 20 23.98 26.41 -17.60
C GLN A 20 25.10 25.87 -16.70
N PHE A 21 25.10 24.57 -16.40
CA PHE A 21 26.23 23.92 -15.73
C PHE A 21 27.22 23.38 -16.78
N PRO A 22 28.54 23.61 -16.62
CA PRO A 22 29.52 23.02 -17.52
C PRO A 22 29.74 21.55 -17.19
N LEU A 23 29.68 20.71 -18.23
CA LEU A 23 30.17 19.33 -18.23
C LEU A 23 31.69 19.36 -18.41
N ASN A 24 32.43 18.86 -17.41
CA ASN A 24 33.66 18.07 -17.52
C ASN A 24 34.46 18.15 -16.21
N GLY A 25 34.37 17.09 -15.42
CA GLY A 25 35.29 16.75 -14.34
C GLY A 25 35.19 15.25 -14.13
N GLU A 26 36.31 14.53 -14.21
CA GLU A 26 36.36 13.09 -13.94
C GLU A 26 35.73 12.76 -12.57
N PRO A 27 35.12 11.56 -12.42
CA PRO A 27 34.42 11.22 -11.19
C PRO A 27 35.41 11.10 -10.03
N VAL A 28 35.37 12.08 -9.13
CA VAL A 28 35.91 11.94 -7.79
C VAL A 28 35.15 10.77 -7.15
N LYS A 29 35.84 9.69 -6.77
CA LYS A 29 35.27 8.58 -5.99
C LYS A 29 34.70 9.13 -4.68
N ALA A 30 33.40 9.43 -4.67
CA ALA A 30 32.67 9.78 -3.47
C ALA A 30 32.42 8.50 -2.66
N GLU A 31 33.00 8.41 -1.47
CA GLU A 31 32.55 7.44 -0.47
C GLU A 31 31.05 7.59 -0.21
N ASN A 32 30.39 6.46 0.04
CA ASN A 32 28.97 6.29 0.32
C ASN A 32 28.46 7.17 1.50
N ALA A 33 28.19 8.45 1.26
CA ALA A 33 27.62 9.33 2.28
C ALA A 33 26.11 9.04 2.48
N ASN A 34 25.72 8.62 3.69
CA ASN A 34 24.35 8.29 4.06
C ASN A 34 23.40 9.50 3.88
N THR A 35 22.30 9.32 3.12
CA THR A 35 21.33 10.38 2.78
C THR A 35 20.71 11.05 4.01
N ILE A 36 20.39 10.31 5.07
CA ILE A 36 19.88 10.87 6.34
C ILE A 36 20.86 11.89 6.90
N THR A 37 22.15 11.53 6.97
CA THR A 37 23.18 12.43 7.53
C THR A 37 23.43 13.65 6.66
N ARG A 38 23.36 13.51 5.32
CA ARG A 38 23.47 14.64 4.38
C ARG A 38 22.30 15.60 4.53
N THR A 39 21.08 15.07 4.61
CA THR A 39 19.87 15.87 4.81
C THR A 39 19.92 16.56 6.17
N ALA A 40 20.33 15.87 7.24
CA ALA A 40 20.52 16.47 8.55
C ALA A 40 21.49 17.67 8.52
N ASP A 41 22.57 17.57 7.75
CA ASP A 41 23.57 18.63 7.65
C ASP A 41 23.05 19.91 6.97
N ILE A 42 22.12 19.80 6.01
CA ILE A 42 21.48 20.95 5.34
C ILE A 42 20.84 21.90 6.36
N TYR A 43 20.29 21.36 7.43
CA TYR A 43 19.57 22.12 8.46
C TYR A 43 20.45 22.55 9.62
N SER A 44 21.78 22.45 9.51
CA SER A 44 22.71 22.94 10.53
C SER A 44 22.46 24.43 10.83
N GLY A 45 22.39 24.77 12.11
CA GLY A 45 22.11 26.13 12.57
C GLY A 45 20.63 26.51 12.65
N THR A 46 19.70 25.68 12.16
CA THR A 46 18.26 25.93 12.39
C THR A 46 17.97 25.99 13.88
N ARG A 47 17.27 27.04 14.32
CA ARG A 47 17.03 27.33 15.75
C ARG A 47 16.28 26.19 16.45
N TYR A 48 16.53 26.03 17.74
CA TYR A 48 15.73 25.15 18.58
C TYR A 48 14.33 25.75 18.82
N SER A 49 13.32 24.89 18.82
CA SER A 49 11.96 25.21 19.23
C SER A 49 11.36 24.00 19.93
N GLU A 50 10.89 24.14 21.16
CA GLU A 50 10.27 23.03 21.89
C GLU A 50 9.01 22.57 21.15
N GLY A 51 8.94 21.26 20.82
CA GLY A 51 7.84 20.69 20.04
C GLY A 51 7.85 21.03 18.55
N GLY A 52 8.77 21.87 18.06
CA GLY A 52 8.86 22.24 16.65
C GLY A 52 9.38 21.10 15.76
N ASN A 53 8.88 21.01 14.53
CA ASN A 53 9.22 19.96 13.58
C ASN A 53 9.39 20.47 12.14
N THR A 54 9.57 21.79 11.95
CA THR A 54 9.80 22.41 10.64
C THR A 54 10.96 23.40 10.69
N PRO A 55 11.66 23.66 9.57
CA PRO A 55 12.75 24.63 9.53
C PRO A 55 12.32 26.05 9.91
N SER A 56 11.10 26.45 9.53
CA SER A 56 10.56 27.79 9.78
C SER A 56 10.20 28.03 11.24
N GLU A 57 9.61 27.04 11.90
CA GLU A 57 9.28 27.13 13.33
C GLU A 57 10.53 26.96 14.19
N GLY A 58 11.49 26.15 13.72
CA GLY A 58 12.60 25.62 14.48
C GLY A 58 12.33 24.17 14.91
N PHE A 59 13.36 23.48 15.38
CA PHE A 59 13.25 22.06 15.68
C PHE A 59 13.38 21.73 17.17
N GLY A 60 12.51 20.85 17.66
CA GLY A 60 12.76 20.03 18.84
C GLY A 60 13.65 18.83 18.47
N SER A 61 14.12 18.07 19.46
CA SER A 61 15.02 16.94 19.22
C SER A 61 14.37 15.84 18.37
N ALA A 62 13.19 15.35 18.77
CA ALA A 62 12.43 14.36 18.00
C ALA A 62 11.87 14.93 16.69
N GLY A 63 11.42 16.20 16.70
CA GLY A 63 10.91 16.87 15.49
C GLY A 63 11.98 17.06 14.41
N PHE A 64 13.22 17.36 14.80
CA PHE A 64 14.36 17.38 13.87
C PHE A 64 14.57 16.02 13.19
N VAL A 65 14.63 14.94 13.99
CA VAL A 65 14.86 13.59 13.46
C VAL A 65 13.70 13.16 12.55
N GLN A 66 12.45 13.41 12.94
CA GLN A 66 11.29 13.16 12.06
C GLN A 66 11.47 13.89 10.73
N TYR A 67 11.72 15.19 10.78
CA TYR A 67 11.77 16.01 9.57
C TYR A 67 12.87 15.54 8.63
N VAL A 68 14.07 15.24 9.15
CA VAL A 68 15.17 14.72 8.34
C VAL A 68 14.80 13.39 7.68
N PHE A 69 14.20 12.45 8.41
CA PHE A 69 13.78 11.18 7.84
C PHE A 69 12.69 11.37 6.77
N LYS A 70 11.71 12.23 7.06
CA LYS A 70 10.66 12.56 6.08
C LYS A 70 11.23 13.14 4.79
N GLU A 71 12.16 14.09 4.88
CA GLU A 71 12.79 14.72 3.70
C GLU A 71 13.79 13.79 2.99
N ALA A 72 14.55 12.99 3.73
CA ALA A 72 15.60 12.16 3.16
C ALA A 72 15.07 10.90 2.48
N ASN A 73 14.04 10.27 3.05
CA ASN A 73 13.54 8.98 2.57
C ASN A 73 12.03 8.77 2.77
N GLY A 74 11.27 9.82 3.08
CA GLY A 74 9.81 9.74 3.21
C GLY A 74 9.30 9.07 4.48
N PHE A 75 10.18 8.73 5.44
CA PHE A 75 9.77 8.11 6.69
C PHE A 75 9.28 9.16 7.69
N ASP A 76 7.97 9.19 7.91
CA ASP A 76 7.35 10.07 8.91
C ASP A 76 7.42 9.45 10.30
N LEU A 77 8.48 9.77 11.05
CA LEU A 77 8.67 9.26 12.40
C LEU A 77 7.74 9.96 13.41
N PRO A 78 7.38 9.32 14.53
CA PRO A 78 6.62 9.98 15.59
C PRO A 78 7.30 11.24 16.13
N LEU A 79 6.53 12.21 16.63
CA LEU A 79 7.03 13.47 17.18
C LEU A 79 7.65 13.38 18.59
N ARG A 80 7.61 12.20 19.23
CA ARG A 80 8.14 11.98 20.58
C ARG A 80 9.28 10.99 20.56
N SER A 81 10.35 11.27 21.31
CA SER A 81 11.51 10.38 21.44
C SER A 81 11.14 8.99 21.97
N SER A 82 10.17 8.89 22.89
CA SER A 82 9.66 7.60 23.39
C SER A 82 9.05 6.76 22.28
N ASP A 83 8.32 7.40 21.39
CA ASP A 83 7.57 6.72 20.35
C ASP A 83 8.54 6.35 19.24
N GLN A 84 9.48 7.22 18.87
CA GLN A 84 10.59 6.91 17.97
C GLN A 84 11.45 5.74 18.47
N TRP A 85 11.64 5.57 19.78
CA TRP A 85 12.37 4.43 20.33
C TRP A 85 11.70 3.08 20.05
N SER A 86 10.38 3.06 19.81
CA SER A 86 9.68 1.84 19.42
C SER A 86 9.88 1.44 17.95
N TRP A 87 10.69 2.21 17.19
CA TRP A 87 10.92 1.99 15.76
C TRP A 87 12.34 1.51 15.47
N GLY A 88 12.48 0.71 14.43
CA GLY A 88 13.76 0.22 13.93
C GLY A 88 14.39 -0.90 14.77
N ASP A 89 15.50 -1.41 14.27
CA ASP A 89 16.28 -2.46 14.95
C ASP A 89 17.22 -1.86 15.99
N GLU A 90 17.40 -2.54 17.12
CA GLU A 90 18.38 -2.11 18.11
C GLU A 90 19.81 -2.25 17.60
N VAL A 91 20.61 -1.22 17.82
CA VAL A 91 22.02 -1.17 17.39
C VAL A 91 22.91 -0.99 18.60
N SER A 92 23.86 -1.90 18.78
CA SER A 92 24.90 -1.75 19.79
C SER A 92 25.84 -0.60 19.42
N LYS A 93 26.49 -0.01 20.42
CA LYS A 93 27.32 1.20 20.23
C LYS A 93 28.51 0.98 19.29
N GLU A 94 28.99 -0.26 19.22
CA GLU A 94 30.09 -0.72 18.37
C GLU A 94 29.66 -0.89 16.91
N ASN A 95 28.37 -1.11 16.67
CA ASN A 95 27.79 -1.37 15.36
C ASN A 95 27.10 -0.14 14.76
N LEU A 96 27.28 1.04 15.36
CA LEU A 96 26.70 2.29 14.88
C LEU A 96 27.17 2.62 13.46
N LYS A 97 26.23 3.01 12.61
CA LYS A 97 26.48 3.48 11.25
C LYS A 97 25.83 4.84 11.03
N PRO A 98 26.45 5.74 10.24
CA PRO A 98 25.86 7.02 9.88
C PRO A 98 24.39 6.84 9.48
N GLY A 99 23.49 7.63 10.06
CA GLY A 99 22.04 7.56 9.86
C GLY A 99 21.27 6.87 10.99
N ASP A 100 21.92 6.08 11.84
CA ASP A 100 21.27 5.49 13.02
C ASP A 100 20.73 6.57 13.96
N VAL A 101 19.59 6.32 14.57
CA VAL A 101 18.92 7.23 15.50
C VAL A 101 19.38 6.93 16.92
N LEU A 102 19.95 7.94 17.58
CA LEU A 102 20.47 7.85 18.94
C LEU A 102 19.45 8.39 19.94
N PHE A 103 19.32 7.70 21.07
CA PHE A 103 18.40 8.07 22.13
C PHE A 103 19.16 8.33 23.42
N PHE A 104 18.77 9.39 24.12
CA PHE A 104 19.37 9.81 25.37
C PHE A 104 18.30 10.01 26.43
N LYS A 105 18.62 9.56 27.65
CA LYS A 105 17.74 9.69 28.81
C LYS A 105 18.21 10.79 29.77
N ASP A 106 17.25 11.36 30.47
CA ASP A 106 17.52 12.06 31.71
C ASP A 106 17.88 11.06 32.81
N LEU A 107 18.92 11.36 33.58
CA LEU A 107 19.46 10.42 34.58
C LEU A 107 18.61 10.38 35.87
N THR A 108 17.82 11.42 36.13
CA THR A 108 16.99 11.51 37.33
C THR A 108 15.65 10.81 37.11
N SER A 109 14.97 11.14 36.02
CA SER A 109 13.64 10.62 35.69
C SER A 109 13.67 9.32 34.88
N GLY A 110 14.81 8.97 34.27
CA GLY A 110 14.95 7.83 33.36
C GLY A 110 14.25 8.01 32.01
N ARG A 111 13.56 9.13 31.78
CA ARG A 111 12.79 9.39 30.57
C ARG A 111 13.70 9.71 29.39
N LEU A 112 13.30 9.29 28.19
CA LEU A 112 13.94 9.72 26.95
C LEU A 112 13.66 11.21 26.70
N THR A 113 14.71 12.00 26.63
CA THR A 113 14.63 13.47 26.53
C THR A 113 15.26 14.01 25.26
N THR A 114 16.09 13.24 24.57
CA THR A 114 16.74 13.70 23.34
C THR A 114 16.87 12.57 22.35
N THR A 115 16.43 12.84 21.12
CA THR A 115 16.79 12.06 19.94
C THR A 115 17.83 12.80 19.10
N ALA A 116 18.78 12.08 18.50
CA ALA A 116 19.79 12.60 17.58
C ALA A 116 20.01 11.63 16.41
N ILE A 117 20.71 12.08 15.37
CA ILE A 117 21.17 11.26 14.24
C ILE A 117 22.66 11.01 14.39
N TYR A 118 23.09 9.76 14.33
CA TYR A 118 24.51 9.41 14.32
C TYR A 118 25.15 9.83 13.00
N LYS A 119 26.23 10.60 13.09
CA LYS A 119 26.95 11.11 11.91
C LYS A 119 28.07 10.17 11.45
N GLY A 120 28.57 9.31 12.33
CA GLY A 120 29.86 8.63 12.18
C GLY A 120 30.90 9.16 13.17
N ASP A 121 32.00 8.45 13.34
CA ASP A 121 33.15 8.82 14.18
C ASP A 121 32.79 9.25 15.62
N GLY A 122 31.77 8.62 16.21
CA GLY A 122 31.32 8.94 17.57
C GLY A 122 30.60 10.29 17.70
N LYS A 123 30.22 10.91 16.58
CA LYS A 123 29.52 12.19 16.50
C LYS A 123 28.03 12.02 16.24
N MET A 124 27.25 13.00 16.68
CA MET A 124 25.82 13.07 16.44
C MET A 124 25.38 14.46 15.99
N ILE A 125 24.29 14.51 15.24
CA ILE A 125 23.59 15.73 14.82
C ILE A 125 22.26 15.78 15.60
N TYR A 126 22.00 16.88 16.29
CA TYR A 126 20.77 17.05 17.07
C TYR A 126 20.39 18.53 17.21
N SER A 127 19.13 18.81 17.53
CA SER A 127 18.68 20.16 17.85
C SER A 127 18.99 20.52 19.30
N SER A 128 19.98 21.41 19.49
CA SER A 128 20.42 21.91 20.79
C SER A 128 19.67 23.17 21.19
N VAL A 129 19.19 23.24 22.43
CA VAL A 129 18.53 24.43 23.00
C VAL A 129 19.34 25.72 22.79
N SER A 130 20.67 25.66 22.90
CA SER A 130 21.53 26.85 22.84
C SER A 130 22.11 27.15 21.46
N LYS A 131 22.18 26.16 20.58
CA LYS A 131 22.92 26.27 19.30
C LYS A 131 22.07 25.92 18.07
N GLY A 132 20.82 25.54 18.27
CA GLY A 132 20.02 24.93 17.20
C GLY A 132 20.60 23.59 16.76
N VAL A 133 20.29 23.18 15.54
CA VAL A 133 20.83 21.96 14.92
C VAL A 133 22.35 22.06 14.85
N THR A 134 23.05 21.15 15.53
CA THR A 134 24.51 21.18 15.63
C THR A 134 25.09 19.76 15.69
N THR A 135 26.36 19.64 15.32
CA THR A 135 27.13 18.39 15.41
C THR A 135 28.06 18.41 16.62
N ILE A 136 28.03 17.36 17.44
CA ILE A 136 28.95 17.20 18.57
C ILE A 136 29.44 15.76 18.72
N SER A 137 30.57 15.57 19.39
CA SER A 137 31.05 14.24 19.80
C SER A 137 30.28 13.75 21.01
N PHE A 138 29.42 12.74 20.86
CA PHE A 138 28.66 12.19 21.97
C PHE A 138 29.45 11.13 22.73
N GLN A 139 30.28 10.34 22.02
CA GLN A 139 31.03 9.25 22.64
C GLN A 139 32.13 9.76 23.56
N SER A 140 32.85 10.82 23.19
CA SER A 140 33.88 11.42 24.04
C SER A 140 33.34 12.45 25.05
N SER A 141 32.07 12.85 24.93
CA SER A 141 31.44 13.75 25.90
C SER A 141 31.00 12.98 27.15
N VAL A 142 31.52 13.35 28.31
CA VAL A 142 31.10 12.77 29.61
C VAL A 142 29.58 12.94 29.82
N TYR A 143 29.02 14.09 29.44
CA TYR A 143 27.60 14.38 29.61
C TYR A 143 26.72 13.47 28.75
N TRP A 144 27.02 13.39 27.45
CA TRP A 144 26.20 12.64 26.49
C TRP A 144 26.45 11.14 26.54
N ASN A 145 27.70 10.71 26.75
CA ASN A 145 28.03 9.30 26.87
C ASN A 145 27.28 8.65 28.06
N LYS A 146 27.24 9.32 29.22
CA LYS A 146 26.50 8.83 30.40
C LYS A 146 24.98 8.76 30.19
N ARG A 147 24.44 9.64 29.32
CA ARG A 147 22.99 9.72 29.03
C ARG A 147 22.56 8.83 27.87
N PHE A 148 23.50 8.24 27.14
CA PHE A 148 23.20 7.36 26.01
C PHE A 148 22.34 6.19 26.51
N TYR A 149 21.13 6.12 25.97
CA TYR A 149 20.17 5.08 26.30
C TYR A 149 20.31 3.88 25.36
N GLY A 150 20.42 4.16 24.07
CA GLY A 150 20.54 3.15 23.03
C GLY A 150 20.45 3.79 21.64
N ALA A 151 20.54 2.96 20.61
CA ALA A 151 20.39 3.40 19.23
C ALA A 151 19.44 2.48 18.46
N LYS A 152 18.76 3.07 17.49
CA LYS A 152 17.89 2.37 16.55
C LYS A 152 18.34 2.62 15.12
N ARG A 153 18.41 1.55 14.34
CA ARG A 153 18.54 1.61 12.90
C ARG A 153 17.16 1.73 12.32
N ILE A 154 16.80 2.96 12.00
CA ILE A 154 15.55 3.27 11.33
C ILE A 154 15.90 3.41 9.86
N ALA A 155 15.31 2.57 9.01
CA ALA A 155 15.53 2.58 7.57
C ALA A 155 17.03 2.62 7.18
N GLU A 156 17.72 1.46 7.23
CA GLU A 156 18.70 1.19 6.16
C GLU A 156 17.96 1.32 4.81
N PRO A 157 18.64 1.60 3.67
CA PRO A 157 18.00 1.53 2.36
C PRO A 157 17.15 0.26 2.31
N LEU A 158 15.87 0.42 1.93
CA LEU A 158 14.86 -0.64 1.93
C LEU A 158 15.54 -1.99 1.63
N LYS A 159 15.71 -2.84 2.64
CA LYS A 159 16.18 -4.22 2.48
C LYS A 159 15.03 -5.09 2.02
N VAL A 160 14.32 -4.57 1.03
CA VAL A 160 13.21 -5.23 0.37
C VAL A 160 13.78 -5.99 -0.80
N ASP A 161 13.37 -7.22 -0.96
CA ASP A 161 13.73 -8.00 -2.13
C ASP A 161 13.03 -7.42 -3.37
N LEU A 162 13.69 -6.51 -4.08
CA LEU A 162 13.18 -5.91 -5.32
C LEU A 162 13.13 -6.92 -6.48
N SER A 163 13.73 -8.10 -6.33
CA SER A 163 13.56 -9.20 -7.29
C SER A 163 12.19 -9.88 -7.12
N ASN A 164 11.56 -9.75 -5.94
CA ASN A 164 10.19 -10.18 -5.74
C ASN A 164 9.21 -9.21 -6.43
N PRO A 165 8.42 -9.69 -7.41
CA PRO A 165 7.59 -8.82 -8.22
C PRO A 165 6.44 -8.16 -7.43
N LEU A 166 5.93 -8.80 -6.37
CA LEU A 166 4.92 -8.19 -5.50
C LEU A 166 5.49 -6.96 -4.79
N ILE A 167 6.69 -7.11 -4.24
CA ILE A 167 7.37 -6.07 -3.47
C ILE A 167 7.80 -4.92 -4.38
N ASN A 168 8.40 -5.23 -5.53
CA ASN A 168 8.76 -4.24 -6.53
C ASN A 168 7.53 -3.41 -6.95
N LYS A 169 6.42 -4.09 -7.28
CA LYS A 169 5.17 -3.41 -7.65
C LYS A 169 4.62 -2.58 -6.48
N ALA A 170 4.57 -3.13 -5.27
CA ALA A 170 4.06 -2.43 -4.09
C ALA A 170 4.85 -1.15 -3.78
N ILE A 171 6.17 -1.19 -3.91
CA ILE A 171 7.06 -0.04 -3.68
C ILE A 171 6.84 1.08 -4.70
N SER A 172 6.50 0.74 -5.94
CA SER A 172 6.21 1.75 -6.96
C SER A 172 5.01 2.67 -6.62
N TYR A 173 4.22 2.30 -5.60
CA TYR A 173 3.10 3.09 -5.10
C TYR A 173 3.36 3.80 -3.76
N LEU A 174 4.57 3.77 -3.21
CA LEU A 174 4.89 4.56 -2.01
C LEU A 174 4.52 6.04 -2.22
N GLY A 175 3.86 6.62 -1.23
CA GLY A 175 3.36 8.00 -1.27
C GLY A 175 1.96 8.17 -1.88
N VAL A 176 1.38 7.15 -2.51
CA VAL A 176 -0.02 7.25 -2.99
C VAL A 176 -0.97 7.48 -1.81
N PRO A 177 -1.88 8.48 -1.87
CA PRO A 177 -2.72 8.83 -0.73
C PRO A 177 -3.61 7.68 -0.24
N TYR A 178 -3.86 7.66 1.07
CA TYR A 178 -4.88 6.80 1.64
C TYR A 178 -6.27 7.34 1.29
N GLN A 179 -7.11 6.51 0.69
CA GLN A 179 -8.50 6.83 0.40
C GLN A 179 -9.38 5.67 0.86
N GLU A 180 -10.35 5.95 1.73
CA GLU A 180 -11.29 4.94 2.23
C GLU A 180 -12.14 4.39 1.08
N GLY A 181 -12.18 3.05 0.93
CA GLY A 181 -12.80 2.39 -0.22
C GLY A 181 -11.97 2.47 -1.51
N GLY A 182 -10.78 3.07 -1.47
CA GLY A 182 -9.90 3.29 -2.61
C GLY A 182 -9.23 1.99 -3.08
N LYS A 183 -9.21 1.78 -4.40
CA LYS A 183 -8.72 0.54 -5.05
C LYS A 183 -7.84 0.80 -6.27
N THR A 184 -7.43 2.05 -6.48
CA THR A 184 -6.71 2.47 -7.69
C THR A 184 -5.53 3.37 -7.33
N PRO A 185 -4.58 3.58 -8.26
CA PRO A 185 -3.44 4.48 -8.02
C PRO A 185 -3.82 5.95 -7.71
N ALA A 186 -5.08 6.36 -7.86
CA ALA A 186 -5.54 7.66 -7.41
C ALA A 186 -5.68 7.75 -5.88
N GLY A 187 -5.83 6.60 -5.21
CA GLY A 187 -5.96 6.48 -3.77
C GLY A 187 -6.35 5.06 -3.37
N PHE A 188 -5.70 4.55 -2.31
CA PHE A 188 -5.92 3.19 -1.82
C PHE A 188 -6.40 3.18 -0.37
N ASP A 189 -7.29 2.26 -0.02
CA ASP A 189 -7.36 1.75 1.36
C ASP A 189 -6.47 0.53 1.53
N CYS A 190 -6.35 0.01 2.75
CA CYS A 190 -5.44 -1.10 3.06
C CYS A 190 -5.76 -2.37 2.24
N SER A 191 -7.02 -2.78 2.17
CA SER A 191 -7.48 -3.97 1.42
C SER A 191 -7.49 -3.76 -0.09
N GLY A 192 -7.81 -2.55 -0.55
CA GLY A 192 -7.80 -2.17 -1.96
C GLY A 192 -6.37 -2.12 -2.49
N PHE A 193 -5.41 -1.69 -1.69
CA PHE A 193 -3.98 -1.79 -2.01
C PHE A 193 -3.54 -3.24 -2.18
N THR A 194 -3.78 -4.12 -1.19
CA THR A 194 -3.36 -5.53 -1.29
C THR A 194 -4.02 -6.22 -2.46
N LYS A 195 -5.33 -6.00 -2.66
CA LYS A 195 -6.10 -6.50 -3.80
C LYS A 195 -5.47 -6.08 -5.12
N TYR A 196 -5.20 -4.79 -5.29
CA TYR A 196 -4.62 -4.25 -6.51
C TYR A 196 -3.24 -4.87 -6.82
N ILE A 197 -2.34 -4.95 -5.83
CA ILE A 197 -1.00 -5.52 -6.04
C ILE A 197 -1.07 -7.01 -6.40
N TYR A 198 -1.90 -7.79 -5.69
CA TYR A 198 -2.07 -9.22 -5.97
C TYR A 198 -2.68 -9.48 -7.35
N GLU A 199 -3.66 -8.67 -7.75
CA GLU A 199 -4.28 -8.78 -9.06
C GLU A 199 -3.26 -8.49 -10.18
N GLN A 200 -2.54 -7.37 -10.07
CA GLN A 200 -1.60 -6.91 -11.10
C GLN A 200 -0.38 -7.83 -11.27
N VAL A 201 0.06 -8.51 -10.20
CA VAL A 201 1.30 -9.28 -10.22
C VAL A 201 1.04 -10.78 -10.34
N LEU A 202 0.02 -11.30 -9.66
CA LEU A 202 -0.22 -12.74 -9.55
C LEU A 202 -1.49 -13.23 -10.24
N GLY A 203 -2.35 -12.31 -10.73
CA GLY A 203 -3.67 -12.66 -11.23
C GLY A 203 -4.57 -13.25 -10.14
N ILE A 204 -4.33 -12.89 -8.88
CA ILE A 204 -5.11 -13.34 -7.72
C ILE A 204 -6.11 -12.25 -7.33
N TYR A 205 -7.39 -12.61 -7.32
CA TYR A 205 -8.48 -11.68 -7.05
C TYR A 205 -8.92 -11.77 -5.58
N LEU A 206 -8.29 -10.94 -4.75
CA LEU A 206 -8.61 -10.87 -3.33
C LEU A 206 -10.02 -10.27 -3.08
N PRO A 207 -10.70 -10.70 -2.00
CA PRO A 207 -11.93 -10.06 -1.54
C PRO A 207 -11.79 -8.59 -1.15
N GLU A 208 -12.92 -7.93 -0.93
CA GLU A 208 -13.02 -6.47 -0.86
C GLU A 208 -12.50 -5.86 0.45
N THR A 209 -12.66 -6.56 1.57
CA THR A 209 -12.31 -6.02 2.90
C THR A 209 -11.23 -6.85 3.58
N PRO A 210 -10.51 -6.28 4.57
CA PRO A 210 -9.51 -7.03 5.33
C PRO A 210 -10.08 -8.29 6.01
N GLU A 211 -11.31 -8.23 6.54
CA GLU A 211 -11.99 -9.40 7.11
C GLU A 211 -12.20 -10.50 6.06
N GLN A 212 -12.69 -10.12 4.87
CA GLN A 212 -12.94 -11.09 3.82
C GLN A 212 -11.64 -11.71 3.31
N GLN A 213 -10.56 -10.92 3.20
CA GLN A 213 -9.23 -11.42 2.86
C GLN A 213 -8.72 -12.39 3.94
N TRP A 214 -8.94 -12.08 5.22
CA TRP A 214 -8.60 -12.96 6.34
C TRP A 214 -9.32 -14.31 6.27
N ASP A 215 -10.62 -14.30 5.94
CA ASP A 215 -11.48 -15.48 5.93
C ASP A 215 -11.10 -16.51 4.84
N VAL A 216 -10.55 -16.05 3.72
CA VAL A 216 -10.21 -16.92 2.58
C VAL A 216 -8.72 -17.28 2.51
N GLY A 217 -7.87 -16.62 3.29
CA GLY A 217 -6.43 -16.88 3.28
C GLY A 217 -6.02 -18.12 4.08
N GLU A 218 -4.95 -18.78 3.66
CA GLU A 218 -4.32 -19.89 4.39
C GLU A 218 -3.50 -19.35 5.57
N ALA A 219 -3.68 -19.88 6.77
CA ALA A 219 -2.98 -19.40 7.96
C ALA A 219 -1.47 -19.66 7.87
N VAL A 220 -0.67 -18.62 8.15
CA VAL A 220 0.79 -18.70 8.23
C VAL A 220 1.23 -18.48 9.67
N GLN A 221 2.03 -19.40 10.19
CA GLN A 221 2.68 -19.23 11.49
C GLN A 221 3.76 -18.14 11.39
N LEU A 222 3.92 -17.34 12.45
CA LEU A 222 4.84 -16.18 12.45
C LEU A 222 6.29 -16.56 12.08
N GLY A 223 6.77 -17.73 12.52
CA GLY A 223 8.11 -18.22 12.17
C GLY A 223 8.27 -18.66 10.71
N ASN A 224 7.18 -18.80 9.96
CA ASN A 224 7.15 -19.22 8.55
C ASN A 224 6.69 -18.09 7.62
N LEU A 225 6.73 -16.85 8.10
CA LEU A 225 6.33 -15.68 7.34
C LEU A 225 7.28 -15.48 6.16
N ALA A 226 6.73 -15.42 4.95
CA ALA A 226 7.48 -15.26 3.72
C ALA A 226 7.11 -13.94 3.04
N VAL A 227 8.05 -13.38 2.28
CA VAL A 227 7.83 -12.18 1.48
C VAL A 227 6.61 -12.38 0.57
N GLY A 228 5.68 -11.42 0.60
CA GLY A 228 4.42 -11.46 -0.12
C GLY A 228 3.22 -11.86 0.75
N ASP A 229 3.41 -12.58 1.86
CA ASP A 229 2.30 -12.91 2.78
C ASP A 229 1.59 -11.64 3.25
N LEU A 230 0.28 -11.72 3.48
CA LEU A 230 -0.46 -10.61 4.06
C LEU A 230 -0.47 -10.72 5.58
N VAL A 231 -0.11 -9.64 6.26
CA VAL A 231 -0.18 -9.51 7.71
C VAL A 231 -1.40 -8.69 8.09
N PHE A 232 -2.15 -9.17 9.08
CA PHE A 232 -3.43 -8.61 9.49
C PHE A 232 -3.36 -8.06 10.91
N PHE A 233 -4.09 -6.97 11.12
CA PHE A 233 -4.22 -6.32 12.41
C PHE A 233 -5.69 -6.13 12.75
N LYS A 234 -6.00 -6.25 14.03
CA LYS A 234 -7.35 -6.07 14.59
C LYS A 234 -7.44 -4.79 15.39
N ASP A 235 -8.66 -4.29 15.57
CA ASP A 235 -8.98 -3.21 16.51
C ASP A 235 -8.14 -1.94 16.27
N THR A 236 -7.79 -1.65 15.00
CA THR A 236 -7.01 -0.47 14.62
C THR A 236 -7.88 0.78 14.49
N HIS A 237 -8.98 0.67 13.74
CA HIS A 237 -9.97 1.75 13.56
C HIS A 237 -11.42 1.28 13.70
N ARG A 238 -11.65 -0.03 13.77
CA ARG A 238 -12.94 -0.66 14.10
C ARG A 238 -12.69 -2.01 14.78
N PRO A 239 -13.65 -2.54 15.56
CA PRO A 239 -13.51 -3.86 16.18
C PRO A 239 -13.31 -5.00 15.16
N GLY A 240 -12.48 -5.98 15.51
CA GLY A 240 -12.16 -7.12 14.65
C GLY A 240 -11.04 -6.81 13.64
N ILE A 241 -10.84 -7.69 12.63
CA ILE A 241 -9.81 -7.49 11.60
C ILE A 241 -10.10 -6.20 10.84
N SER A 242 -9.20 -5.22 10.95
CA SER A 242 -9.44 -3.86 10.47
C SER A 242 -8.30 -3.29 9.66
N HIS A 243 -7.13 -3.94 9.58
CA HIS A 243 -6.02 -3.49 8.74
C HIS A 243 -5.26 -4.67 8.14
N VAL A 244 -4.65 -4.45 6.98
CA VAL A 244 -3.85 -5.45 6.27
C VAL A 244 -2.66 -4.78 5.57
N GLY A 245 -1.55 -5.49 5.45
CA GLY A 245 -0.38 -5.07 4.69
C GLY A 245 0.38 -6.25 4.08
N ILE A 246 1.24 -5.96 3.11
CA ILE A 246 2.07 -6.95 2.42
C ILE A 246 3.40 -7.06 3.17
N TYR A 247 3.73 -8.25 3.68
CA TYR A 247 5.02 -8.49 4.33
C TYR A 247 6.15 -8.44 3.31
N ALA A 248 7.14 -7.59 3.57
CA ALA A 248 8.25 -7.32 2.67
C ALA A 248 9.58 -7.97 3.10
N GLY A 249 9.56 -8.80 4.15
CA GLY A 249 10.78 -9.36 4.76
C GLY A 249 11.32 -8.46 5.87
N ASP A 250 12.24 -8.97 6.70
CA ASP A 250 12.97 -8.18 7.70
C ASP A 250 12.09 -7.28 8.59
N ASN A 251 10.97 -7.81 9.09
CA ASN A 251 9.96 -7.06 9.88
C ASN A 251 9.23 -5.93 9.11
N GLN A 252 9.43 -5.77 7.81
CA GLN A 252 8.84 -4.69 7.01
C GLN A 252 7.48 -5.07 6.42
N ILE A 253 6.61 -4.07 6.30
CA ILE A 253 5.27 -4.21 5.74
C ILE A 253 4.98 -3.02 4.82
N ILE A 254 4.58 -3.28 3.58
CA ILE A 254 4.09 -2.23 2.68
C ILE A 254 2.56 -2.18 2.77
N ASN A 255 2.01 -1.00 3.07
CA ASN A 255 0.58 -0.86 3.32
C ASN A 255 0.09 0.58 3.07
N ALA A 256 -1.15 0.72 2.59
CA ALA A 256 -1.88 1.99 2.60
C ALA A 256 -2.48 2.21 3.99
N THR A 257 -2.05 3.25 4.71
CA THR A 257 -2.46 3.43 6.11
C THR A 257 -2.57 4.87 6.57
N ARG A 258 -3.40 5.07 7.59
CA ARG A 258 -3.47 6.31 8.40
C ARG A 258 -2.70 6.17 9.73
N ILE A 259 -2.24 4.95 10.08
CA ILE A 259 -1.52 4.68 11.32
C ILE A 259 -0.24 5.50 11.36
N GLY A 260 0.02 6.16 12.50
CA GLY A 260 1.19 7.03 12.66
C GLY A 260 1.13 8.33 11.88
N GLY A 261 -0.01 8.70 11.29
CA GLY A 261 -0.18 9.94 10.52
C GLY A 261 0.26 9.85 9.06
N ALA A 262 0.63 8.66 8.57
CA ALA A 262 1.17 8.48 7.22
C ALA A 262 0.21 8.96 6.12
N ASN A 263 -1.09 8.63 6.22
CA ASN A 263 -2.13 8.98 5.24
C ASN A 263 -1.79 8.63 3.78
N GLN A 264 -1.00 7.58 3.57
CA GLN A 264 -0.50 7.15 2.26
C GLN A 264 -0.05 5.68 2.28
N VAL A 265 0.33 5.16 1.11
CA VAL A 265 1.09 3.91 0.99
C VAL A 265 2.50 4.15 1.53
N THR A 266 2.90 3.38 2.54
CA THR A 266 4.19 3.53 3.21
C THR A 266 4.75 2.17 3.64
N VAL A 267 5.98 2.18 4.13
CA VAL A 267 6.60 1.04 4.81
C VAL A 267 6.44 1.21 6.32
N SER A 268 5.78 0.24 6.94
CA SER A 268 5.65 0.08 8.38
C SER A 268 6.49 -1.10 8.86
N TYR A 269 6.66 -1.24 10.18
CA TYR A 269 7.44 -2.31 10.78
C TYR A 269 6.61 -3.11 11.78
N LEU A 270 6.69 -4.44 11.73
CA LEU A 270 6.07 -5.34 12.70
C LEU A 270 6.61 -5.14 14.12
N SER A 271 7.79 -4.51 14.28
CA SER A 271 8.36 -4.16 15.58
C SER A 271 7.70 -2.94 16.25
N ASN A 272 6.89 -2.18 15.52
CA ASN A 272 6.13 -1.06 16.07
C ASN A 272 5.18 -1.57 17.16
N SER A 273 5.28 -1.03 18.38
CA SER A 273 4.54 -1.53 19.55
C SER A 273 3.02 -1.51 19.38
N TYR A 274 2.48 -0.48 18.73
CA TYR A 274 1.05 -0.41 18.42
C TYR A 274 0.66 -1.53 17.44
N LEU A 275 1.43 -1.76 16.38
CA LEU A 275 1.17 -2.85 15.45
C LEU A 275 1.35 -4.24 16.08
N GLN A 276 2.29 -4.41 17.01
CA GLN A 276 2.46 -5.66 17.76
C GLN A 276 1.23 -5.98 18.61
N GLU A 277 0.72 -5.00 19.36
CA GLU A 277 -0.48 -5.15 20.18
C GLU A 277 -1.70 -5.52 19.32
N LYS A 278 -1.78 -4.95 18.11
CA LYS A 278 -2.89 -5.16 17.18
C LYS A 278 -2.69 -6.36 16.24
N PHE A 279 -1.55 -7.04 16.27
CA PHE A 279 -1.26 -8.13 15.34
C PHE A 279 -2.26 -9.29 15.53
N ALA A 280 -2.93 -9.66 14.45
CA ALA A 280 -3.93 -10.74 14.44
C ALA A 280 -3.37 -12.05 13.86
N GLY A 281 -2.45 -11.95 12.90
CA GLY A 281 -1.84 -13.11 12.25
C GLY A 281 -1.45 -12.81 10.81
N ALA A 282 -1.00 -13.85 10.09
CA ALA A 282 -0.61 -13.76 8.69
C ALA A 282 -1.37 -14.79 7.84
N LYS A 283 -1.62 -14.43 6.58
CA LYS A 283 -2.25 -15.30 5.58
C LYS A 283 -1.47 -15.34 4.28
N ARG A 284 -1.50 -16.49 3.63
CA ARG A 284 -0.94 -16.72 2.29
C ARG A 284 -2.06 -17.03 1.30
N PHE A 285 -1.89 -16.53 0.07
CA PHE A 285 -2.88 -16.71 -1.00
C PHE A 285 -2.19 -17.28 -2.24
N THR A 286 -2.35 -18.59 -2.44
CA THR A 286 -1.85 -19.32 -3.62
C THR A 286 -2.98 -19.91 -4.45
N HIS A 287 -4.16 -20.12 -3.85
CA HIS A 287 -5.25 -20.91 -4.41
C HIS A 287 -6.43 -20.10 -5.01
N LEU A 288 -6.39 -18.77 -4.95
CA LEU A 288 -7.47 -17.88 -5.45
C LEU A 288 -7.25 -17.37 -6.88
N LYS A 289 -6.48 -18.11 -7.67
CA LYS A 289 -6.37 -17.88 -9.12
C LYS A 289 -7.65 -18.36 -9.79
N LEU A 290 -8.09 -17.61 -10.79
CA LEU A 290 -9.24 -18.01 -11.61
C LEU A 290 -8.86 -19.18 -12.52
N ASP A 291 -9.82 -20.07 -12.77
CA ASP A 291 -9.63 -21.18 -13.70
C ASP A 291 -9.71 -20.69 -15.15
N MET A 292 -8.56 -20.30 -15.70
CA MET A 292 -8.42 -19.80 -17.06
C MET A 292 -8.42 -20.91 -18.13
N GLU A 293 -8.44 -22.19 -17.74
CA GLU A 293 -8.58 -23.31 -18.69
C GLU A 293 -10.02 -23.46 -19.18
N ASN A 294 -10.99 -22.98 -18.39
CA ASN A 294 -12.38 -22.96 -18.79
C ASN A 294 -12.66 -21.78 -19.75
N PRO A 295 -13.13 -22.02 -20.99
CA PRO A 295 -13.30 -20.96 -21.99
C PRO A 295 -14.38 -19.94 -21.62
N VAL A 296 -15.39 -20.32 -20.81
CA VAL A 296 -16.41 -19.40 -20.30
C VAL A 296 -15.77 -18.40 -19.32
N VAL A 297 -14.94 -18.89 -18.38
CA VAL A 297 -14.24 -18.06 -17.41
C VAL A 297 -13.19 -17.19 -18.10
N GLU A 298 -12.38 -17.77 -18.99
CA GLU A 298 -11.37 -17.03 -19.75
C GLU A 298 -11.98 -15.85 -20.52
N THR A 299 -13.11 -16.09 -21.20
CA THR A 299 -13.85 -15.06 -21.93
C THR A 299 -14.42 -13.99 -20.99
N ALA A 300 -14.96 -14.40 -19.83
CA ALA A 300 -15.49 -13.47 -18.84
C ALA A 300 -14.40 -12.56 -18.24
N VAL A 301 -13.22 -13.11 -17.96
CA VAL A 301 -12.08 -12.38 -17.37
C VAL A 301 -11.57 -11.28 -18.30
N LYS A 302 -11.55 -11.52 -19.62
CA LYS A 302 -11.18 -10.50 -20.62
C LYS A 302 -12.11 -9.27 -20.62
N LEU A 303 -13.28 -9.38 -20.00
CA LEU A 303 -14.28 -8.32 -19.93
C LEU A 303 -14.24 -7.55 -18.60
N ILE A 304 -13.40 -7.92 -17.63
CA ILE A 304 -13.25 -7.20 -16.36
C ILE A 304 -12.98 -5.72 -16.63
N GLY A 305 -13.66 -4.84 -15.88
CA GLY A 305 -13.61 -3.39 -16.06
C GLY A 305 -14.57 -2.84 -17.11
N THR A 306 -15.23 -3.68 -17.90
CA THR A 306 -16.28 -3.23 -18.83
C THR A 306 -17.42 -2.58 -18.03
N PRO A 307 -17.81 -1.32 -18.32
CA PRO A 307 -18.81 -0.61 -17.53
C PRO A 307 -20.19 -1.28 -17.51
N TYR A 308 -20.91 -1.04 -16.43
CA TYR A 308 -22.34 -1.32 -16.41
C TYR A 308 -23.10 -0.36 -17.33
N ASN A 309 -24.00 -0.90 -18.15
CA ASN A 309 -24.97 -0.12 -18.90
C ASN A 309 -26.32 -0.83 -18.91
N LYS A 310 -27.39 -0.13 -18.53
CA LYS A 310 -28.74 -0.70 -18.50
C LYS A 310 -29.17 -1.10 -19.92
N GLY A 311 -29.47 -2.37 -20.13
CA GLY A 311 -29.79 -2.92 -21.45
C GLY A 311 -28.57 -3.32 -22.28
N GLY A 312 -27.36 -3.04 -21.81
CA GLY A 312 -26.10 -3.35 -22.49
C GLY A 312 -25.86 -4.85 -22.67
N THR A 313 -25.30 -5.23 -23.83
CA THR A 313 -25.13 -6.63 -24.26
C THR A 313 -23.80 -6.89 -24.96
N ASN A 314 -22.87 -5.92 -24.98
CA ASN A 314 -21.57 -6.06 -25.62
C ASN A 314 -20.51 -5.15 -24.98
N PRO A 315 -19.21 -5.44 -25.17
CA PRO A 315 -18.14 -4.72 -24.49
C PRO A 315 -18.08 -3.22 -24.80
N THR A 316 -18.42 -2.83 -26.03
CA THR A 316 -18.39 -1.43 -26.48
C THR A 316 -19.47 -0.59 -25.80
N ALA A 317 -20.69 -1.12 -25.72
CA ALA A 317 -21.82 -0.43 -25.09
C ALA A 317 -21.83 -0.58 -23.56
N GLY A 318 -21.03 -1.50 -23.01
CA GLY A 318 -21.17 -1.97 -21.64
C GLY A 318 -22.22 -3.07 -21.49
N PHE A 319 -22.33 -3.59 -20.27
CA PHE A 319 -23.20 -4.73 -19.97
C PHE A 319 -24.21 -4.41 -18.87
N ASP A 320 -25.41 -5.00 -18.93
CA ASP A 320 -26.12 -5.34 -17.71
C ASP A 320 -25.86 -6.80 -17.32
N THR A 321 -26.42 -7.22 -16.19
CA THR A 321 -26.15 -8.54 -15.60
C THR A 321 -26.51 -9.70 -16.53
N GLY A 322 -27.68 -9.66 -17.17
CA GLY A 322 -28.13 -10.70 -18.10
C GLY A 322 -27.39 -10.66 -19.43
N GLY A 323 -27.12 -9.47 -19.95
CA GLY A 323 -26.42 -9.25 -21.21
C GLY A 323 -24.97 -9.71 -21.16
N PHE A 324 -24.32 -9.56 -20.01
CA PHE A 324 -22.96 -10.09 -19.78
C PHE A 324 -22.89 -11.60 -19.92
N VAL A 325 -23.70 -12.35 -19.18
CA VAL A 325 -23.67 -13.83 -19.22
C VAL A 325 -24.10 -14.35 -20.60
N GLN A 326 -25.08 -13.69 -21.22
CA GLN A 326 -25.49 -14.01 -22.59
C GLN A 326 -24.34 -13.83 -23.58
N TYR A 327 -23.63 -12.72 -23.52
CA TYR A 327 -22.48 -12.45 -24.39
C TYR A 327 -21.36 -13.47 -24.17
N VAL A 328 -21.00 -13.74 -22.92
CA VAL A 328 -19.91 -14.68 -22.60
C VAL A 328 -20.21 -16.08 -23.12
N LEU A 329 -21.40 -16.65 -22.86
CA LEU A 329 -21.72 -18.00 -23.38
C LEU A 329 -21.83 -18.03 -24.90
N LYS A 330 -22.27 -16.93 -25.52
CA LYS A 330 -22.32 -16.85 -26.98
C LYS A 330 -20.93 -16.86 -27.60
N GLN A 331 -19.98 -16.09 -27.05
CA GLN A 331 -18.62 -15.99 -27.57
C GLN A 331 -17.76 -17.22 -27.26
N SER A 332 -17.87 -17.76 -26.04
CA SER A 332 -17.05 -18.91 -25.62
C SER A 332 -17.53 -20.24 -26.21
N SER A 333 -18.85 -20.41 -26.37
CA SER A 333 -19.46 -21.73 -26.62
C SER A 333 -20.55 -21.73 -27.70
N GLY A 334 -20.84 -20.59 -28.34
CA GLY A 334 -21.88 -20.47 -29.36
C GLY A 334 -23.33 -20.51 -28.83
N ILE A 335 -23.51 -20.67 -27.50
CA ILE A 335 -24.81 -20.87 -26.85
C ILE A 335 -25.58 -19.55 -26.76
N SER A 336 -26.85 -19.58 -27.18
CA SER A 336 -27.77 -18.45 -27.06
C SER A 336 -28.62 -18.59 -25.80
N LEU A 337 -28.43 -17.71 -24.83
CA LEU A 337 -29.27 -17.62 -23.64
C LEU A 337 -30.43 -16.61 -23.81
N PRO A 338 -31.53 -16.77 -23.05
CA PRO A 338 -32.54 -15.72 -22.87
C PRO A 338 -31.93 -14.42 -22.33
N ARG A 339 -32.64 -13.30 -22.48
CA ARG A 339 -32.09 -11.98 -22.20
C ARG A 339 -31.95 -11.68 -20.70
N TYR A 340 -32.85 -12.18 -19.89
CA TYR A 340 -33.01 -11.78 -18.49
C TYR A 340 -32.74 -12.92 -17.51
N GLY A 341 -32.16 -12.60 -16.34
CA GLY A 341 -31.83 -13.60 -15.31
C GLY A 341 -33.02 -14.49 -14.90
N ARG A 342 -34.23 -13.93 -14.83
CA ARG A 342 -35.49 -14.65 -14.54
C ARG A 342 -35.83 -15.76 -15.54
N GLU A 343 -35.30 -15.67 -16.77
CA GLU A 343 -35.45 -16.66 -17.82
C GLU A 343 -34.21 -17.56 -17.88
N GLN A 344 -33.02 -16.99 -17.76
CA GLN A 344 -31.74 -17.72 -17.76
C GLN A 344 -31.67 -18.76 -16.63
N ILE A 345 -32.21 -18.46 -15.45
CA ILE A 345 -32.26 -19.40 -14.31
C ILE A 345 -33.05 -20.69 -14.60
N LYS A 346 -33.89 -20.69 -15.64
CA LYS A 346 -34.69 -21.86 -16.05
C LYS A 346 -33.93 -22.76 -17.04
N VAL A 347 -32.84 -22.29 -17.62
CA VAL A 347 -32.05 -23.01 -18.63
C VAL A 347 -31.05 -23.94 -17.95
N GLY A 348 -30.76 -25.07 -18.58
CA GLY A 348 -29.75 -26.03 -18.13
C GLY A 348 -30.18 -26.92 -16.96
N LYS A 349 -29.22 -27.69 -16.46
CA LYS A 349 -29.39 -28.64 -15.35
C LYS A 349 -29.26 -27.91 -14.01
N ASP A 350 -30.10 -28.27 -13.03
CA ASP A 350 -29.94 -27.80 -11.65
C ASP A 350 -28.68 -28.39 -11.01
N ILE A 351 -27.88 -27.54 -10.36
CA ILE A 351 -26.62 -27.94 -9.72
C ILE A 351 -26.67 -27.55 -8.24
N ASN A 352 -26.29 -28.49 -7.37
CA ASN A 352 -26.06 -28.17 -5.96
C ASN A 352 -24.80 -27.31 -5.83
N GLU A 353 -24.80 -26.42 -4.84
CA GLU A 353 -23.67 -25.51 -4.67
C GLU A 353 -22.33 -26.22 -4.39
N SER A 354 -22.37 -27.39 -3.75
CA SER A 354 -21.19 -28.24 -3.52
C SER A 354 -20.58 -28.81 -4.81
N ASP A 355 -21.37 -28.87 -5.89
CA ASP A 355 -21.03 -29.55 -7.14
C ASP A 355 -20.71 -28.55 -8.26
N LEU A 356 -20.55 -27.27 -7.90
CA LEU A 356 -20.21 -26.18 -8.80
C LEU A 356 -18.85 -26.40 -9.46
N LEU A 357 -18.83 -26.25 -10.78
CA LEU A 357 -17.63 -26.24 -11.61
C LEU A 357 -17.48 -24.89 -12.30
N PRO A 358 -16.25 -24.41 -12.55
CA PRO A 358 -16.02 -23.21 -13.34
C PRO A 358 -16.81 -23.21 -14.65
N GLY A 359 -17.40 -22.06 -15.00
CA GLY A 359 -18.31 -21.90 -16.13
C GLY A 359 -19.79 -22.13 -15.82
N ASP A 360 -20.13 -22.74 -14.67
CA ASP A 360 -21.52 -22.82 -14.22
C ASP A 360 -22.11 -21.43 -13.97
N LEU A 361 -23.42 -21.29 -14.17
CA LEU A 361 -24.13 -20.06 -13.85
C LEU A 361 -24.64 -20.09 -12.42
N VAL A 362 -24.37 -19.02 -11.68
CA VAL A 362 -24.85 -18.81 -10.32
C VAL A 362 -25.83 -17.64 -10.33
N PHE A 363 -26.93 -17.77 -9.58
CA PHE A 363 -28.01 -16.80 -9.56
C PHE A 363 -28.20 -16.23 -8.16
N PHE A 364 -28.36 -14.92 -8.10
CA PHE A 364 -28.57 -14.17 -6.87
C PHE A 364 -29.91 -13.43 -6.89
N GLN A 365 -30.66 -13.47 -5.78
CA GLN A 365 -31.90 -12.72 -5.60
C GLN A 365 -31.63 -11.35 -4.98
N THR A 366 -31.78 -10.32 -5.79
CA THR A 366 -31.75 -8.91 -5.36
C THR A 366 -33.16 -8.31 -5.53
N THR A 367 -33.27 -7.06 -6.00
CA THR A 367 -34.52 -6.55 -6.61
C THR A 367 -34.88 -7.28 -7.90
N SER A 368 -33.92 -7.98 -8.50
CA SER A 368 -34.09 -8.89 -9.65
C SER A 368 -33.17 -10.10 -9.52
N ILE A 369 -33.37 -11.11 -10.38
CA ILE A 369 -32.46 -12.25 -10.48
C ILE A 369 -31.22 -11.82 -11.25
N VAL A 370 -30.07 -11.82 -10.56
CA VAL A 370 -28.76 -11.48 -11.12
C VAL A 370 -28.02 -12.78 -11.45
N PRO A 371 -27.77 -13.06 -12.74
CA PRO A 371 -26.89 -14.14 -13.15
C PRO A 371 -25.42 -13.73 -13.03
N ALA A 372 -24.57 -14.71 -12.72
CA ALA A 372 -23.13 -14.59 -12.62
C ALA A 372 -22.47 -15.89 -13.12
N ILE A 373 -21.19 -15.81 -13.47
CA ILE A 373 -20.41 -16.96 -13.93
C ILE A 373 -19.51 -17.42 -12.79
N TYR A 374 -19.61 -18.68 -12.38
CA TYR A 374 -18.74 -19.25 -11.37
C TYR A 374 -17.33 -19.46 -11.93
N ALA A 375 -16.32 -18.99 -11.19
CA ALA A 375 -14.92 -19.05 -11.59
C ALA A 375 -14.09 -20.04 -10.74
N GLY A 376 -14.74 -20.78 -9.84
CA GLY A 376 -14.08 -21.66 -8.89
C GLY A 376 -13.87 -21.01 -7.51
N LYS A 377 -13.63 -21.84 -6.50
CA LYS A 377 -13.24 -21.43 -5.13
C LYS A 377 -14.10 -20.30 -4.53
N GLY A 378 -15.42 -20.34 -4.73
CA GLY A 378 -16.32 -19.31 -4.20
C GLY A 378 -16.24 -17.95 -4.91
N GLN A 379 -15.52 -17.84 -6.03
CA GLN A 379 -15.43 -16.65 -6.87
C GLN A 379 -16.43 -16.70 -8.02
N VAL A 380 -17.04 -15.56 -8.32
CA VAL A 380 -17.94 -15.36 -9.46
C VAL A 380 -17.56 -14.09 -10.23
N LEU A 381 -17.79 -14.09 -11.55
CA LEU A 381 -17.79 -12.89 -12.36
C LEU A 381 -19.23 -12.40 -12.55
N LEU A 382 -19.45 -11.12 -12.24
CA LEU A 382 -20.74 -10.46 -12.37
C LEU A 382 -20.57 -9.00 -12.76
N VAL A 383 -21.67 -8.34 -13.10
CA VAL A 383 -21.71 -6.90 -13.37
C VAL A 383 -22.30 -6.16 -12.17
N SER A 384 -21.59 -5.16 -11.65
CA SER A 384 -22.11 -4.23 -10.64
C SER A 384 -22.26 -2.81 -11.21
N GLY A 385 -23.24 -2.06 -10.73
CA GLY A 385 -23.58 -0.74 -11.30
C GLY A 385 -22.46 0.31 -11.22
N ASN A 386 -21.58 0.20 -10.23
CA ASN A 386 -20.50 1.15 -9.94
C ASN A 386 -19.12 0.71 -10.47
N GLU A 387 -18.89 -0.59 -10.66
CA GLU A 387 -17.57 -1.15 -10.98
C GLU A 387 -17.58 -1.96 -12.29
N GLY A 388 -18.74 -2.15 -12.91
CA GLY A 388 -18.88 -2.91 -14.14
C GLY A 388 -18.63 -4.40 -13.92
N VAL A 389 -18.07 -5.07 -14.93
CA VAL A 389 -17.67 -6.49 -14.83
C VAL A 389 -16.53 -6.62 -13.83
N ARG A 390 -16.69 -7.49 -12.84
CA ARG A 390 -15.73 -7.70 -11.75
C ARG A 390 -15.81 -9.11 -11.17
N VAL A 391 -14.76 -9.48 -10.44
CA VAL A 391 -14.71 -10.70 -9.65
C VAL A 391 -15.19 -10.42 -8.23
N VAL A 392 -16.01 -11.32 -7.69
CA VAL A 392 -16.49 -11.28 -6.30
C VAL A 392 -16.34 -12.66 -5.68
N HIS A 393 -15.76 -12.74 -4.49
CA HIS A 393 -15.81 -13.96 -3.67
C HIS A 393 -17.12 -14.00 -2.88
N TYR A 394 -18.19 -14.53 -3.48
CA TYR A 394 -19.56 -14.36 -2.96
C TYR A 394 -19.77 -15.04 -1.60
N LYS A 395 -19.02 -16.11 -1.29
CA LYS A 395 -19.13 -16.86 -0.03
C LYS A 395 -18.76 -16.06 1.23
N VAL A 396 -17.84 -15.11 1.13
CA VAL A 396 -17.43 -14.24 2.25
C VAL A 396 -17.96 -12.82 2.11
N ASN A 397 -18.59 -12.52 0.96
CA ASN A 397 -19.21 -11.24 0.74
C ASN A 397 -20.60 -11.20 1.39
N ARG A 398 -20.77 -10.36 2.42
CA ARG A 398 -22.02 -10.25 3.18
C ARG A 398 -23.24 -9.92 2.31
N TYR A 399 -23.07 -9.14 1.23
CA TYR A 399 -24.18 -8.80 0.36
C TYR A 399 -24.56 -9.95 -0.59
N TRP A 400 -23.57 -10.60 -1.21
CA TRP A 400 -23.83 -11.61 -2.23
C TRP A 400 -24.10 -13.00 -1.65
N GLY A 401 -23.44 -13.37 -0.55
CA GLY A 401 -23.58 -14.69 0.08
C GLY A 401 -25.02 -15.01 0.48
N GLU A 402 -25.70 -14.06 1.14
CA GLU A 402 -27.10 -14.20 1.57
C GLU A 402 -28.11 -14.21 0.41
N LYS A 403 -27.66 -13.82 -0.80
CA LYS A 403 -28.53 -13.68 -1.97
C LYS A 403 -28.42 -14.85 -2.92
N PHE A 404 -27.49 -15.78 -2.71
CA PHE A 404 -27.39 -16.98 -3.53
C PHE A 404 -28.71 -17.76 -3.45
N ILE A 405 -29.28 -18.10 -4.59
CA ILE A 405 -30.54 -18.87 -4.65
C ILE A 405 -30.39 -20.19 -5.38
N LYS A 406 -29.55 -20.27 -6.43
CA LYS A 406 -29.50 -21.43 -7.32
C LYS A 406 -28.27 -21.39 -8.24
N ALA A 407 -27.86 -22.57 -8.70
CA ALA A 407 -26.88 -22.73 -9.77
C ALA A 407 -27.44 -23.58 -10.92
N ARG A 408 -26.96 -23.30 -12.14
CA ARG A 408 -27.31 -24.03 -13.36
C ARG A 408 -26.08 -24.33 -14.19
N ARG A 409 -25.99 -25.57 -14.68
CA ARG A 409 -25.00 -25.98 -15.67
C ARG A 409 -25.62 -26.01 -17.05
N ILE A 410 -25.04 -25.22 -17.96
CA ILE A 410 -25.54 -25.07 -19.33
C ILE A 410 -24.83 -26.03 -20.30
N LEU A 411 -23.57 -26.38 -20.01
CA LEU A 411 -22.71 -27.27 -20.79
C LEU A 411 -22.68 -28.70 -20.24
#